data_AF-C4V7T3-F1
#
_entry.id   AF-C4V7T3-F1
#
_cell.length_a   1.000
_cell.length_b   1.000
_cell.length_c   1.000
_cell.angle_alpha   90.00
_cell.angle_beta   90.00
_cell.angle_gamma   90.00
#
_symmetry.space_group_name_H-M   'P 1'
#
loop_
_entity.id
_entity.type
_entity.pdbx_description
1 polymer ?
#
loop_
_entity_poly.entity_id
_entity_poly.type
_entity_poly.pdbx_seq_one_letter_code
_entity_poly.pdbx_strand_id
1 'polypeptide(L)'
;MIFLLFSLCFSHPLGTLIFHKNSAELSFDDTYYVKDYTIMAGALKANAEQFISIHRDTSQVGQRDSLHVSLDKIKQPESNKEYSIRVTIFKNGKDEYYYSESFRYHIKQKKWVLSRAYESDPWYIERLWYIIGCSVLLGCGLILYIVLRNRKNTELEQF
;
A
#
# COMPACT_ATOMS: atom_id res chain seq x y z
N MET A 1 14.18 31.46 -21.10
CA MET A 1 14.21 30.04 -20.69
C MET A 1 13.08 29.75 -19.70
N ILE A 2 11.82 29.77 -20.16
CA ILE A 2 10.63 29.48 -19.33
C ILE A 2 9.78 28.46 -20.12
N PHE A 3 10.38 27.32 -20.49
CA PHE A 3 9.73 26.34 -21.37
C PHE A 3 10.11 24.88 -21.04
N LEU A 4 10.49 24.60 -19.80
CA LEU A 4 10.97 23.26 -19.40
C LEU A 4 10.35 22.67 -18.13
N LEU A 5 9.31 23.30 -17.55
CA LEU A 5 8.65 22.78 -16.34
C LEU A 5 7.19 22.32 -16.53
N PHE A 6 6.62 22.48 -17.73
CA PHE A 6 5.24 22.06 -18.04
C PHE A 6 5.14 20.66 -18.69
N SER A 7 6.23 19.89 -18.73
CA SER A 7 6.34 18.66 -19.53
C SER A 7 6.07 17.34 -18.78
N LEU A 8 5.67 17.33 -17.50
CA LEU A 8 5.63 16.09 -16.71
C LEU A 8 4.33 15.83 -15.92
N CYS A 9 3.26 16.58 -16.17
CA CYS A 9 1.91 16.15 -15.74
C CYS A 9 1.24 15.41 -16.91
N PHE A 10 1.75 14.23 -17.27
CA PHE A 10 0.87 13.25 -17.88
C PHE A 10 -0.13 12.85 -16.79
N SER A 11 -1.28 13.54 -16.74
CA SER A 11 -2.38 13.17 -15.85
C SER A 11 -2.81 11.76 -16.22
N HIS A 12 -2.38 10.79 -15.42
CA HIS A 12 -2.82 9.43 -15.56
C HIS A 12 -4.31 9.42 -15.21
N PRO A 13 -5.23 8.98 -16.09
CA PRO A 13 -6.67 9.13 -15.87
C PRO A 13 -7.22 8.32 -14.69
N LEU A 14 -6.38 7.55 -14.01
CA LEU A 14 -6.75 6.65 -12.92
C LEU A 14 -6.18 7.21 -11.62
N GLY A 15 -7.04 7.40 -10.63
CA GLY A 15 -6.65 7.74 -9.27
C GLY A 15 -6.08 6.54 -8.50
N THR A 16 -5.70 6.79 -7.25
CA THR A 16 -5.28 5.72 -6.32
C THR A 16 -6.48 4.83 -5.94
N LEU A 17 -6.25 3.53 -5.84
CA LEU A 17 -7.26 2.57 -5.37
C LEU A 17 -7.65 2.81 -3.91
N ILE A 18 -8.96 2.86 -3.66
CA ILE A 18 -9.54 2.90 -2.31
C ILE A 18 -10.06 1.51 -1.98
N PHE A 19 -9.42 0.84 -1.00
CA PHE A 19 -9.80 -0.52 -0.63
C PHE A 19 -10.95 -0.55 0.38
N HIS A 20 -11.95 -1.35 0.05
CA HIS A 20 -12.97 -1.86 0.97
C HIS A 20 -12.66 -3.33 1.30
N LYS A 21 -13.49 -3.94 2.15
CA LYS A 21 -13.25 -5.31 2.67
C LYS A 21 -12.93 -6.33 1.56
N ASN A 22 -13.77 -6.36 0.52
CA ASN A 22 -13.71 -7.33 -0.59
C ASN A 22 -13.76 -6.66 -1.98
N SER A 23 -13.56 -5.35 -2.03
CA SER A 23 -13.63 -4.59 -3.26
C SER A 23 -12.68 -3.40 -3.21
N ALA A 24 -12.40 -2.81 -4.36
CA ALA A 24 -11.68 -1.56 -4.48
C ALA A 24 -12.48 -0.60 -5.34
N GLU A 25 -12.47 0.68 -4.98
CA GLU A 25 -12.92 1.75 -5.84
C GLU A 25 -11.73 2.37 -6.56
N LEU A 26 -11.88 2.56 -7.87
CA LEU A 26 -10.90 3.19 -8.74
C LEU A 26 -11.56 4.41 -9.39
N SER A 27 -11.29 5.59 -8.85
CA SER A 27 -11.80 6.84 -9.40
C SER A 27 -11.04 7.25 -10.66
N PHE A 28 -11.72 7.96 -11.54
CA PHE A 28 -11.11 8.63 -12.68
C PHE A 28 -10.96 10.12 -12.41
N ASP A 29 -10.01 10.76 -13.07
CA ASP A 29 -9.85 12.22 -13.01
C ASP A 29 -10.98 12.97 -13.73
N ASP A 30 -11.59 12.33 -14.73
CA ASP A 30 -12.69 12.83 -15.56
C ASP A 30 -13.68 11.69 -15.88
N THR A 31 -14.86 12.02 -16.40
CA THR A 31 -15.79 11.01 -16.92
C THR A 31 -15.24 10.36 -18.19
N TYR A 32 -14.99 9.04 -18.13
CA TYR A 32 -14.49 8.26 -19.27
C TYR A 32 -15.48 7.19 -19.71
N TYR A 33 -15.48 6.86 -21.01
CA TYR A 33 -16.23 5.71 -21.51
C TYR A 33 -15.42 4.44 -21.28
N VAL A 34 -15.80 3.66 -20.27
CA VAL A 34 -15.14 2.40 -19.93
C VAL A 34 -15.74 1.27 -20.76
N LYS A 35 -14.88 0.45 -21.37
CA LYS A 35 -15.27 -0.78 -22.08
C LYS A 35 -15.19 -2.03 -21.20
N ASP A 36 -14.14 -2.13 -20.40
CA ASP A 36 -13.96 -3.23 -19.46
C ASP A 36 -12.88 -2.89 -18.44
N TYR A 37 -12.81 -3.71 -17.40
CA TYR A 37 -11.64 -3.78 -16.55
C TYR A 37 -11.16 -5.23 -16.43
N THR A 38 -9.86 -5.40 -16.24
CA THR A 38 -9.19 -6.68 -16.07
C THR A 38 -8.33 -6.63 -14.81
N ILE A 39 -8.59 -7.51 -13.85
CA ILE A 39 -7.70 -7.77 -12.71
C ILE A 39 -6.55 -8.63 -13.23
N MET A 40 -5.33 -8.19 -12.97
CA MET A 40 -4.11 -8.86 -13.40
C MET A 40 -3.22 -9.18 -12.19
N ALA A 41 -2.41 -10.24 -12.28
CA ALA A 41 -1.41 -10.61 -11.27
C ALA A 41 -0.02 -10.78 -11.86
N GLY A 42 0.99 -10.34 -11.12
CA GLY A 42 2.39 -10.51 -11.44
C GLY A 42 3.20 -10.94 -10.20
N ALA A 43 4.49 -11.19 -10.41
CA ALA A 43 5.45 -11.31 -9.31
C ALA A 43 5.61 -9.95 -8.59
N LEU A 44 6.18 -9.95 -7.38
CA LEU A 44 6.53 -8.69 -6.70
C LEU A 44 7.48 -7.87 -7.58
N LYS A 45 7.22 -6.56 -7.71
CA LYS A 45 8.00 -5.62 -8.55
C LYS A 45 7.98 -5.99 -10.05
N ALA A 46 6.95 -6.70 -10.48
CA ALA A 46 6.75 -7.00 -11.90
C ALA A 46 6.51 -5.71 -12.68
N ASN A 47 7.07 -5.64 -13.90
CA ASN A 47 6.71 -4.59 -14.85
C ASN A 47 5.30 -4.85 -15.40
N ALA A 48 4.63 -3.81 -15.91
CA ALA A 48 3.24 -3.90 -16.42
C ALA A 48 3.03 -5.04 -17.44
N GLU A 49 4.04 -5.36 -18.26
CA GLU A 49 4.01 -6.43 -19.26
C GLU A 49 4.06 -7.85 -18.68
N GLN A 50 4.53 -8.00 -17.44
CA GLN A 50 4.67 -9.29 -16.76
C GLN A 50 3.41 -9.68 -15.97
N PHE A 51 2.40 -8.80 -15.94
CA PHE A 51 1.12 -9.10 -15.34
C PHE A 51 0.28 -10.01 -16.25
N ILE A 52 -0.27 -11.06 -15.67
CA ILE A 52 -1.15 -12.02 -16.34
C ILE A 52 -2.59 -11.70 -15.94
N SER A 53 -3.49 -11.71 -16.93
CA SER A 53 -4.92 -11.48 -16.69
C SER A 53 -5.53 -12.62 -15.85
N ILE A 54 -6.20 -12.28 -14.74
CA ILE A 54 -6.90 -13.22 -13.87
C ILE A 54 -8.39 -13.21 -14.17
N HIS A 55 -8.97 -12.02 -14.26
CA HIS A 55 -10.41 -11.84 -14.41
C HIS A 55 -10.69 -10.58 -15.21
N ARG A 56 -11.56 -10.69 -16.22
CA ARG A 56 -12.08 -9.56 -16.99
C ARG A 56 -13.57 -9.43 -16.71
N ASP A 57 -14.02 -8.19 -16.55
CA ASP A 57 -15.41 -7.87 -16.27
C ASP A 57 -15.85 -6.67 -17.13
N THR A 58 -17.04 -6.82 -17.71
CA THR A 58 -17.70 -5.86 -18.60
C THR A 58 -19.03 -5.35 -18.01
N SER A 59 -19.34 -5.68 -16.76
CA SER A 59 -20.59 -5.28 -16.09
C SER A 59 -20.73 -3.76 -15.92
N GLN A 60 -19.63 -3.02 -15.94
CA GLN A 60 -19.58 -1.57 -15.69
C GLN A 60 -19.28 -0.74 -16.95
N VAL A 61 -19.58 -1.26 -18.14
CA VAL A 61 -19.45 -0.53 -19.41
C VAL A 61 -20.28 0.77 -19.39
N GLY A 62 -19.74 1.83 -19.99
CA GLY A 62 -20.41 3.11 -20.19
C GLY A 62 -19.60 4.31 -19.69
N GLN A 63 -20.22 5.49 -19.65
CA GLN A 63 -19.61 6.67 -19.03
C GLN A 63 -19.55 6.51 -17.51
N ARG A 64 -18.36 6.66 -16.94
CA ARG A 64 -18.09 6.42 -15.52
C ARG A 64 -17.05 7.42 -14.97
N ASP A 65 -17.26 7.80 -13.71
CA ASP A 65 -16.32 8.61 -12.91
C ASP A 65 -15.56 7.75 -11.89
N SER A 66 -16.03 6.52 -11.65
CA SER A 66 -15.29 5.49 -10.90
C SER A 66 -15.67 4.07 -11.34
N LEU A 67 -14.81 3.11 -10.99
CA LEU A 67 -15.07 1.68 -11.11
C LEU A 67 -15.10 1.00 -9.75
N HIS A 68 -16.09 0.14 -9.54
CA HIS A 68 -16.16 -0.72 -8.37
C HIS A 68 -15.63 -2.12 -8.70
N VAL A 69 -14.41 -2.42 -8.30
CA VAL A 69 -13.73 -3.67 -8.63
C VAL A 69 -13.92 -4.70 -7.51
N SER A 70 -14.53 -5.84 -7.83
CA SER A 70 -14.68 -6.95 -6.87
C SER A 70 -13.37 -7.73 -6.74
N LEU A 71 -12.77 -7.72 -5.54
CA LEU A 71 -11.52 -8.43 -5.25
C LEU A 71 -11.76 -9.89 -4.85
N ASP A 72 -13.00 -10.29 -4.58
CA ASP A 72 -13.39 -11.71 -4.36
C ASP A 72 -13.11 -12.60 -5.59
N LYS A 73 -12.91 -11.99 -6.75
CA LYS A 73 -12.46 -12.67 -7.97
C LYS A 73 -11.05 -13.25 -7.83
N ILE A 74 -10.25 -12.72 -6.90
CA ILE A 74 -8.94 -13.25 -6.51
C ILE A 74 -9.15 -14.31 -5.41
N LYS A 75 -9.56 -15.51 -5.82
CA LYS A 75 -9.98 -16.60 -4.90
C LYS A 75 -8.94 -16.97 -3.84
N GLN A 76 -7.65 -16.92 -4.19
CA GLN A 76 -6.53 -17.28 -3.32
C GLN A 76 -5.46 -16.19 -3.43
N PRO A 77 -5.53 -15.14 -2.60
CA PRO A 77 -4.53 -14.09 -2.62
C PRO A 77 -3.20 -14.60 -2.05
N GLU A 78 -2.12 -14.42 -2.79
CA GLU A 78 -0.78 -14.88 -2.42
C GLU A 78 0.09 -13.70 -1.97
N SER A 79 0.91 -13.88 -0.92
CA SER A 79 1.74 -12.79 -0.37
C SER A 79 2.94 -12.41 -1.25
N ASN A 80 3.32 -13.28 -2.18
CA ASN A 80 4.43 -13.09 -3.12
C ASN A 80 3.95 -12.60 -4.50
N LYS A 81 2.69 -12.15 -4.60
CA LYS A 81 2.12 -11.60 -5.84
C LYS A 81 1.70 -10.15 -5.66
N GLU A 82 1.80 -9.41 -6.75
CA GLU A 82 1.20 -8.10 -6.91
C GLU A 82 0.06 -8.18 -7.90
N TYR A 83 -0.89 -7.29 -7.72
CA TYR A 83 -2.08 -7.19 -8.53
C TYR A 83 -2.20 -5.77 -9.06
N SER A 84 -2.75 -5.63 -10.26
CA SER A 84 -3.08 -4.33 -10.86
C SER A 84 -4.37 -4.49 -11.64
N ILE A 85 -5.11 -3.40 -11.79
CA ILE A 85 -6.34 -3.34 -12.56
C ILE A 85 -6.04 -2.61 -13.86
N ARG A 86 -6.15 -3.32 -14.98
CA ARG A 86 -6.13 -2.71 -16.31
C ARG A 86 -7.53 -2.27 -16.67
N VAL A 87 -7.71 -1.00 -17.03
CA VAL A 87 -8.96 -0.44 -17.52
C VAL A 87 -8.82 -0.13 -19.01
N THR A 88 -9.79 -0.57 -19.79
CA THR A 88 -9.88 -0.25 -21.23
C THR A 88 -10.85 0.93 -21.39
N ILE A 89 -10.33 2.08 -21.82
CA ILE A 89 -11.09 3.32 -22.02
C ILE A 89 -11.17 3.62 -23.52
N PHE A 90 -12.36 4.04 -23.98
CA PHE A 90 -12.53 4.56 -25.33
C PHE A 90 -12.36 6.08 -25.33
N LYS A 91 -11.26 6.58 -25.91
CA LYS A 91 -10.92 8.00 -25.97
C LYS A 91 -10.49 8.36 -27.39
N ASN A 92 -10.96 9.49 -27.91
CA ASN A 92 -10.57 10.02 -29.24
C ASN A 92 -10.71 9.00 -30.40
N GLY A 93 -11.75 8.16 -30.36
CA GLY A 93 -12.00 7.15 -31.39
C GLY A 93 -11.10 5.90 -31.32
N LYS A 94 -10.33 5.72 -30.24
CA LYS A 94 -9.44 4.57 -30.04
C LYS A 94 -9.58 3.98 -28.65
N ASP A 95 -9.21 2.71 -28.52
CA ASP A 95 -9.10 2.01 -27.25
C ASP A 95 -7.72 2.27 -26.65
N GLU A 96 -7.69 2.76 -25.42
CA GLU A 96 -6.50 3.01 -24.64
C GLU A 96 -6.54 2.15 -23.36
N TYR A 97 -5.37 1.63 -22.99
CA TYR A 97 -5.21 0.79 -21.81
C TYR A 97 -4.48 1.55 -20.71
N TYR A 98 -5.07 1.58 -19.54
CA TYR A 98 -4.53 2.22 -18.36
C TYR A 98 -4.41 1.21 -17.22
N TYR A 99 -3.36 1.32 -16.42
CA TYR A 99 -3.10 0.39 -15.31
C TYR A 99 -3.20 1.14 -13.99
N SER A 100 -3.90 0.57 -13.01
CA SER A 100 -3.92 1.11 -11.66
C SER A 100 -2.56 0.95 -10.99
N GLU A 101 -2.34 1.70 -9.90
CA GLU A 101 -1.26 1.40 -8.96
C GLU A 101 -1.30 -0.08 -8.54
N SER A 102 -0.12 -0.68 -8.37
CA SER A 102 0.01 -2.05 -7.91
C SER A 102 -0.41 -2.19 -6.45
N PHE A 103 -1.02 -3.33 -6.13
CA PHE A 103 -1.51 -3.64 -4.79
C PHE A 103 -1.30 -5.11 -4.44
N ARG A 104 -1.38 -5.43 -3.14
CA ARG A 104 -1.15 -6.77 -2.60
C ARG A 104 -2.08 -7.07 -1.43
N TYR A 105 -2.16 -8.34 -1.07
CA TYR A 105 -2.91 -8.78 0.09
C TYR A 105 -2.00 -8.98 1.30
N HIS A 106 -2.26 -8.27 2.39
CA HIS A 106 -1.55 -8.47 3.64
C HIS A 106 -2.17 -9.64 4.42
N ILE A 107 -1.57 -10.83 4.33
CA ILE A 107 -2.09 -12.06 4.97
C ILE A 107 -2.31 -11.89 6.48
N LYS A 108 -1.35 -11.31 7.23
CA LYS A 108 -1.48 -11.13 8.69
C LYS A 108 -2.61 -10.19 9.08
N GLN A 109 -2.78 -9.09 8.35
CA GLN A 109 -3.83 -8.09 8.63
C GLN A 109 -5.14 -8.38 7.89
N LYS A 110 -5.18 -9.43 7.06
CA LYS A 110 -6.32 -9.85 6.24
C LYS A 110 -6.97 -8.69 5.46
N LYS A 111 -6.13 -7.85 4.84
CA LYS A 111 -6.58 -6.65 4.13
C LYS A 111 -5.77 -6.37 2.87
N TRP A 112 -6.41 -5.74 1.90
CA TRP A 112 -5.77 -5.23 0.69
C TRP A 112 -5.06 -3.90 0.95
N VAL A 113 -3.91 -3.71 0.31
CA VAL A 113 -3.01 -2.58 0.53
C VAL A 113 -2.26 -2.25 -0.75
N LEU A 114 -1.94 -0.98 -0.95
CA LEU A 114 -1.08 -0.55 -2.06
C LEU A 114 0.33 -1.12 -1.90
N SER A 115 0.96 -1.48 -3.01
CA SER A 115 2.32 -2.01 -3.01
C SER A 115 3.34 -1.00 -2.52
N ARG A 116 3.21 0.29 -2.86
CA ARG A 116 4.11 1.34 -2.33
C ARG A 116 4.18 1.41 -0.80
N ALA A 117 3.16 0.93 -0.09
CA ALA A 117 3.14 0.90 1.37
C ALA A 117 4.17 -0.07 2.01
N TYR A 118 4.86 -0.90 1.23
CA TYR A 118 6.01 -1.71 1.69
C TYR A 118 7.19 -1.63 0.73
N GLU A 119 7.32 -0.54 -0.03
CA GLU A 119 8.59 -0.24 -0.71
C GLU A 119 9.63 0.31 0.27
N SER A 120 9.18 0.93 1.37
CA SER A 120 9.97 1.17 2.56
C SER A 120 9.61 0.14 3.63
N ASP A 121 10.61 -0.42 4.30
CA ASP A 121 10.35 -1.15 5.54
C ASP A 121 9.52 -0.22 6.46
N PRO A 122 8.44 -0.73 7.08
CA PRO A 122 7.66 0.10 7.96
C PRO A 122 8.58 0.75 9.00
N TRP A 123 8.54 2.08 9.11
CA TRP A 123 9.39 2.89 9.99
C TRP A 123 9.49 2.37 11.45
N TYR A 124 8.50 1.59 11.90
CA TYR A 124 8.47 0.97 13.22
C TYR A 124 9.33 -0.30 13.34
N ILE A 125 9.63 -1.00 12.24
CA ILE A 125 10.51 -2.19 12.24
C ILE A 125 11.96 -1.77 12.45
N GLU A 126 12.42 -0.72 11.75
CA GLU A 126 13.75 -0.16 11.97
C GLU A 126 13.90 0.41 13.38
N ARG A 127 12.82 0.98 13.95
CA ARG A 127 12.82 1.56 15.29
C ARG A 127 12.55 0.59 16.43
N LEU A 128 12.17 -0.66 16.15
CA LEU A 128 11.91 -1.66 17.20
C LEU A 128 13.15 -1.88 18.08
N TRP A 129 14.34 -1.91 17.45
CA TRP A 129 15.62 -2.01 18.14
C TRP A 129 15.89 -0.83 19.07
N TYR A 130 15.49 0.38 18.69
CA TYR A 130 15.62 1.57 19.51
C TYR A 130 14.70 1.52 20.74
N ILE A 131 13.46 1.04 20.56
CA ILE A 131 12.50 0.89 21.68
C ILE A 131 12.99 -0.14 22.70
N ILE A 132 13.52 -1.27 22.21
CA ILE A 132 14.12 -2.31 23.06
C ILE A 132 15.34 -1.74 23.80
N GLY A 133 16.22 -1.02 23.08
CA GLY A 133 17.40 -0.38 23.67
C GLY A 133 17.07 0.63 24.78
N CYS A 134 16.09 1.51 24.56
CA CYS A 134 15.65 2.48 25.57
C CYS A 134 15.07 1.80 26.83
N SER A 135 14.33 0.69 26.65
CA SER A 135 13.72 -0.05 27.77
C SER A 135 14.78 -0.69 28.67
N VAL A 136 15.84 -1.23 28.08
CA VAL A 136 16.98 -1.82 28.82
C VAL A 136 17.74 -0.75 29.61
N LEU A 137 18.00 0.41 29.02
CA LEU A 137 18.69 1.53 29.70
C LEU A 137 17.90 2.05 30.90
N LEU A 138 16.58 2.20 30.77
CA LEU A 138 15.71 2.60 31.87
C LEU A 138 15.68 1.55 32.99
N GLY A 139 15.64 0.26 32.62
CA GLY A 139 15.72 -0.84 33.58
C GLY A 139 17.02 -0.83 34.39
N CYS A 140 18.17 -0.70 33.72
CA CYS A 140 19.47 -0.61 34.38
C CYS A 140 19.59 0.62 35.29
N GLY A 141 19.09 1.78 34.83
CA GLY A 141 19.08 3.01 35.63
C GLY A 141 18.23 2.89 36.90
N LEU A 142 17.06 2.24 36.81
CA LEU A 142 16.18 2.01 37.95
C LEU A 142 16.85 1.09 38.99
N ILE A 143 17.49 0.00 38.55
CA ILE A 143 18.20 -0.94 39.43
C ILE A 143 19.33 -0.23 40.17
N LEU A 144 20.17 0.53 39.45
CA LEU A 144 21.26 1.32 40.04
C LEU A 144 20.73 2.34 41.06
N TYR A 145 19.64 3.04 40.73
CA TYR A 145 19.01 3.98 41.64
C TYR A 145 18.51 3.32 42.94
N ILE A 146 17.86 2.17 42.84
CA ILE A 146 17.37 1.41 44.00
C ILE A 146 18.55 0.96 44.89
N VAL A 147 19.61 0.42 44.28
CA VAL A 147 20.81 -0.02 45.02
C VAL A 147 21.48 1.15 45.75
N LEU A 148 21.66 2.29 45.08
CA LEU A 148 22.27 3.48 45.69
C LEU A 148 21.39 4.07 46.80
N ARG A 149 20.06 4.10 46.60
CA ARG A 149 19.11 4.60 47.61
C ARG A 149 19.10 3.72 48.84
N ASN A 150 19.07 2.39 48.67
CA ASN A 150 19.09 1.45 49.79
C ASN A 150 20.39 1.55 50.57
N ARG A 151 21.54 1.64 49.89
CA ARG A 151 22.84 1.83 50.56
C ARG A 151 22.89 3.12 51.40
N LYS A 152 22.37 4.24 50.86
CA LYS A 152 22.32 5.52 51.58
C LYS A 152 21.42 5.46 52.82
N ASN A 153 20.31 4.72 52.77
CA ASN A 153 19.44 4.53 53.93
C ASN A 153 20.09 3.64 55.01
N THR A 154 20.82 2.59 54.62
CA THR A 154 21.54 1.73 55.57
C THR A 154 22.66 2.47 56.29
N GLU A 155 23.33 3.42 55.65
CA GLU A 155 24.35 4.26 56.29
C GLU A 155 23.76 5.30 57.27
N LEU A 156 22.48 5.70 57.11
CA LEU A 156 21.80 6.63 58.00
C LEU A 156 21.21 5.97 59.27
N GLU A 157 20.91 4.67 59.24
CA GLU A 157 20.43 3.92 60.42
C GLU A 157 21.56 3.49 61.37
N GLN A 158 22.83 3.65 60.98
CA GLN A 158 24.00 3.29 61.77
C GLN A 158 24.61 4.47 62.56
N PHE A 159 24.03 5.68 62.46
CA PHE A 159 24.35 6.86 63.26
C PHE A 159 23.21 7.16 64.24
#